data_AF-C6SYF7-F1
#
_entry.id   AF-C6SYF7-F1
#
_cell.length_a   1.000
_cell.length_b   1.000
_cell.length_c   1.000
_cell.angle_alpha   90.00
_cell.angle_beta   90.00
_cell.angle_gamma   90.00
#
_symmetry.space_group_name_H-M   'P 1'
#
loop_
_entity.id
_entity.type
_entity.pdbx_description
1 polymer ?
#
loop_
_entity_poly.entity_id
_entity_poly.type
_entity_poly.pdbx_seq_one_letter_code
_entity_poly.pdbx_strand_id
1 'polypeptide(L)'
;MAQELPQLGKLDKVYKPAPVVLINRGHDIMLQWNGDAGQLNINGTFYNLMQCHWHTPSEHTLNGTKFDLELHAVHKTSKGEIAVIGIWYKIGHSDPLLSKLLNDIKSIKDKKIDVGVINPGDIMFETKEYYRYVGSLTTPPCTEGCCLDNS
;
A
#
# COMPACT_ATOMS: atom_id res chain seq x y z
N MET A 1 17.27 6.74 3.89
CA MET A 1 18.01 6.69 2.61
C MET A 1 17.73 5.32 2.01
N ALA A 2 16.95 5.24 0.93
CA ALA A 2 16.69 3.99 0.25
C ALA A 2 18.01 3.46 -0.36
N GLN A 3 18.33 2.19 -0.15
CA GLN A 3 19.55 1.58 -0.66
C GLN A 3 19.17 0.80 -1.93
N GLU A 4 19.81 1.08 -3.06
CA GLU A 4 19.66 0.26 -4.27
C GLU A 4 20.30 -1.11 -4.02
N LEU A 5 19.46 -2.14 -3.86
CA LEU A 5 19.92 -3.53 -3.80
C LEU A 5 19.82 -4.14 -5.21
N PRO A 6 20.91 -4.64 -5.81
CA PRO A 6 20.85 -5.23 -7.14
C PRO A 6 20.05 -6.55 -7.10
N GLN A 7 19.08 -6.68 -8.02
CA GLN A 7 18.31 -7.89 -8.34
C GLN A 7 17.48 -8.51 -7.19
N LEU A 8 16.53 -7.76 -6.65
CA LEU A 8 15.54 -8.30 -5.71
C LEU A 8 14.45 -9.20 -6.37
N GLY A 9 14.54 -9.44 -7.69
CA GLY A 9 13.56 -10.23 -8.43
C GLY A 9 12.19 -9.56 -8.52
N LYS A 10 11.15 -10.32 -8.88
CA LYS A 10 9.75 -9.84 -8.76
C LYS A 10 9.32 -9.95 -7.30
N LEU A 11 8.49 -9.02 -6.82
CA LEU A 11 7.80 -9.18 -5.54
C LEU A 11 6.94 -10.45 -5.57
N ASP A 12 7.22 -11.39 -4.68
CA ASP A 12 6.45 -12.63 -4.53
C ASP A 12 5.20 -12.35 -3.70
N LYS A 13 4.09 -12.06 -4.38
CA LYS A 13 2.81 -11.70 -3.77
C LYS A 13 1.69 -12.56 -4.34
N VAL A 14 0.83 -13.03 -3.44
CA VAL A 14 -0.36 -13.79 -3.79
C VAL A 14 -1.54 -13.11 -3.12
N TYR A 15 -2.23 -12.24 -3.87
CA TYR A 15 -3.44 -11.56 -3.41
C TYR A 15 -4.70 -12.26 -3.90
N LYS A 16 -5.79 -12.08 -3.15
CA LYS A 16 -7.09 -12.63 -3.50
C LYS A 16 -8.22 -11.69 -3.09
N PRO A 17 -9.40 -11.78 -3.74
CA PRO A 17 -10.56 -10.98 -3.38
C PRO A 17 -10.98 -11.20 -1.92
N ALA A 18 -11.18 -10.12 -1.19
CA ALA A 18 -11.65 -10.15 0.19
C ALA A 18 -12.56 -8.95 0.53
N PRO A 19 -13.45 -9.07 1.54
CA PRO A 19 -14.29 -7.98 2.00
C PRO A 19 -13.45 -6.81 2.51
N VAL A 20 -13.85 -5.58 2.17
CA VAL A 20 -13.09 -4.37 2.44
C VAL A 20 -13.99 -3.21 2.87
N VAL A 21 -13.47 -2.38 3.77
CA VAL A 21 -14.11 -1.16 4.22
C VAL A 21 -13.24 0.02 3.83
N LEU A 22 -13.85 1.00 3.17
CA LEU A 22 -13.27 2.32 2.93
C LEU A 22 -13.43 3.18 4.17
N ILE A 23 -12.35 3.78 4.65
CA ILE A 23 -12.29 4.54 5.89
C ILE A 23 -11.68 5.90 5.60
N ASN A 24 -12.39 6.98 5.95
CA ASN A 24 -11.82 8.32 6.00
C ASN A 24 -11.29 8.57 7.42
N ARG A 25 -9.97 8.62 7.58
CA ARG A 25 -9.32 8.83 8.89
C ARG A 25 -9.10 10.31 9.23
N GLY A 26 -9.58 11.21 8.38
CA GLY A 26 -9.44 12.67 8.51
C GLY A 26 -8.10 13.22 8.02
N HIS A 27 -7.06 12.39 7.92
CA HIS A 27 -5.75 12.73 7.35
C HIS A 27 -5.39 11.93 6.11
N ASP A 28 -6.04 10.78 5.89
CA ASP A 28 -5.96 10.01 4.66
C ASP A 28 -7.23 9.18 4.44
N ILE A 29 -7.26 8.55 3.26
CA ILE A 29 -8.23 7.53 2.89
C ILE A 29 -7.55 6.17 2.99
N MET A 30 -8.22 5.22 3.64
CA MET A 30 -7.74 3.86 3.86
C MET A 30 -8.74 2.84 3.33
N LEU A 31 -8.25 1.78 2.71
CA LEU A 31 -8.96 0.52 2.58
C LEU A 31 -8.46 -0.46 3.63
N GLN A 32 -9.38 -1.05 4.38
CA GLN A 32 -9.09 -2.08 5.37
C GLN A 32 -9.76 -3.39 4.96
N TRP A 33 -8.97 -4.44 4.75
CA TRP A 33 -9.51 -5.77 4.48
C TRP A 33 -9.92 -6.45 5.79
N ASN A 34 -11.15 -6.97 5.83
CA ASN A 34 -11.71 -7.68 6.98
C ASN A 34 -11.67 -9.22 6.80
N GLY A 35 -10.89 -9.69 5.83
CA GLY A 35 -10.66 -11.10 5.56
C GLY A 35 -9.25 -11.33 5.03
N ASP A 36 -8.95 -12.55 4.64
CA ASP A 36 -7.66 -12.89 4.04
C ASP A 36 -7.58 -12.35 2.61
N ALA A 37 -6.91 -11.21 2.44
CA ALA A 37 -6.66 -10.58 1.15
C ALA A 37 -5.40 -11.14 0.44
N GLY A 38 -4.77 -12.14 1.04
CA GLY A 38 -3.51 -12.71 0.60
C GLY A 38 -2.29 -12.08 1.26
N GLN A 39 -1.13 -12.35 0.69
CA GLN A 39 0.15 -12.17 1.38
C GLN A 39 1.31 -11.83 0.45
N LEU A 40 2.31 -11.17 1.03
CA LEU A 40 3.63 -10.90 0.48
C LEU A 40 4.63 -11.87 1.11
N ASN A 41 5.47 -12.51 0.30
CA ASN A 41 6.57 -13.35 0.74
C ASN A 41 7.89 -12.60 0.56
N ILE A 42 8.61 -12.39 1.66
CA ILE A 42 9.96 -11.83 1.67
C ILE A 42 10.89 -12.86 2.30
N ASN A 43 11.77 -13.46 1.48
CA ASN A 43 12.78 -14.42 1.93
C ASN A 43 12.20 -15.58 2.76
N GLY A 44 11.02 -16.09 2.41
CA GLY A 44 10.33 -17.18 3.11
C GLY A 44 9.49 -16.73 4.31
N THR A 45 9.45 -15.43 4.60
CA THR A 45 8.57 -14.85 5.63
C THR A 45 7.32 -14.29 4.98
N PHE A 46 6.15 -14.74 5.45
CA PHE A 46 4.86 -14.32 4.94
C PHE A 46 4.27 -13.16 5.74
N TYR A 47 3.88 -12.11 5.02
CA TYR A 47 3.24 -10.91 5.56
C TYR A 47 1.84 -10.78 4.94
N ASN A 48 0.79 -10.88 5.75
CA ASN A 48 -0.58 -10.76 5.28
C ASN A 48 -0.91 -9.30 4.99
N LEU A 49 -1.58 -9.02 3.88
CA LEU A 49 -2.06 -7.67 3.57
C LEU A 49 -3.18 -7.29 4.54
N MET A 50 -3.02 -6.15 5.20
CA MET A 50 -3.98 -5.66 6.20
C MET A 50 -4.80 -4.50 5.66
N GLN A 51 -4.11 -3.52 5.07
CA GLN A 51 -4.69 -2.27 4.64
C GLN A 51 -3.86 -1.62 3.55
N CYS A 52 -4.47 -0.70 2.81
CA CYS A 52 -3.72 0.29 2.07
C CYS A 52 -4.28 1.70 2.30
N HIS A 53 -3.44 2.72 2.16
CA HIS A 53 -3.85 4.11 2.32
C HIS A 53 -3.04 5.03 1.40
N TRP A 54 -3.62 6.18 1.08
CA TRP A 54 -3.06 7.13 0.12
C TRP A 54 -2.60 8.43 0.77
N HIS A 55 -1.44 8.92 0.35
CA HIS A 55 -0.88 10.22 0.73
C HIS A 55 -0.79 11.17 -0.47
N THR A 56 -1.15 12.43 -0.27
CA THR A 56 -0.97 13.50 -1.25
C THR A 56 -0.30 14.73 -0.63
N PRO A 57 0.82 15.24 -1.20
CA PRO A 57 1.64 14.61 -2.25
C PRO A 57 2.39 13.37 -1.71
N SER A 58 3.23 12.74 -2.52
CA SER A 58 4.06 11.61 -2.05
C SER A 58 4.92 11.98 -0.83
N GLU A 59 5.09 11.02 0.06
CA GLU A 59 5.96 11.14 1.24
C GLU A 59 7.40 10.86 0.84
N HIS A 60 7.62 9.79 0.07
CA HIS A 60 8.93 9.46 -0.48
C HIS A 60 9.21 10.27 -1.75
N THR A 61 10.51 10.45 -2.02
CA THR A 61 11.02 11.13 -3.22
C THR A 61 11.94 10.21 -3.99
N LEU A 62 11.94 10.33 -5.32
CA LEU A 62 12.96 9.74 -6.18
C LEU A 62 13.85 10.86 -6.70
N ASN A 63 15.15 10.81 -6.40
CA ASN A 63 16.12 11.85 -6.78
C ASN A 63 15.66 13.28 -6.39
N GLY A 64 15.07 13.43 -5.21
CA GLY A 64 14.55 14.71 -4.70
C GLY A 64 13.21 15.16 -5.31
N THR A 65 12.64 14.39 -6.23
CA THR A 65 11.34 14.70 -6.86
C THR A 65 10.20 14.02 -6.10
N LYS A 66 9.18 14.81 -5.70
CA LYS A 66 7.90 14.30 -5.18
C LYS A 66 6.98 13.91 -6.33
N PHE A 67 6.12 12.94 -6.07
CA PHE A 67 5.07 12.45 -6.95
C PHE A 67 3.70 12.97 -6.48
N ASP A 68 2.70 12.88 -7.35
CA ASP A 68 1.39 13.48 -7.11
C ASP A 68 0.60 12.77 -6.00
N LEU A 69 0.81 11.46 -5.88
CA LEU A 69 0.12 10.57 -4.94
C LEU A 69 1.03 9.39 -4.61
N GLU A 70 0.92 8.87 -3.39
CA GLU A 70 1.61 7.65 -2.97
C GLU A 70 0.66 6.71 -2.24
N LEU A 71 0.63 5.43 -2.63
CA LEU A 71 -0.12 4.38 -1.94
C LEU A 71 0.83 3.57 -1.07
N HIS A 72 0.45 3.35 0.18
CA HIS A 72 1.12 2.42 1.09
C HIS A 72 0.24 1.21 1.33
N ALA A 73 0.68 0.03 0.88
CA ALA A 73 0.06 -1.26 1.21
C ALA A 73 0.80 -1.91 2.38
N VAL A 74 0.12 -2.01 3.53
CA VAL A 74 0.72 -2.45 4.79
C VAL A 74 0.41 -3.92 5.04
N HIS A 75 1.48 -4.68 5.27
CA HIS A 75 1.46 -6.11 5.53
C HIS A 75 2.01 -6.41 6.91
N LYS A 76 1.55 -7.50 7.51
CA LYS A 76 1.95 -7.89 8.87
C LYS A 76 2.15 -9.40 9.01
N THR A 77 3.21 -9.81 9.70
CA THR A 77 3.40 -11.22 10.09
C THR A 77 2.54 -11.58 11.32
N SER A 78 2.39 -12.87 11.61
CA SER A 78 1.73 -13.33 12.84
C SER A 78 2.44 -12.87 14.12
N LYS A 79 3.75 -12.58 14.04
CA LYS A 79 4.56 -12.04 15.14
C LYS A 79 4.48 -10.51 15.26
N GLY A 80 3.86 -9.87 14.28
CA GLY A 80 3.62 -8.43 14.25
C GLY A 80 4.68 -7.60 13.55
N GLU A 81 5.63 -8.23 12.85
CA GLU A 81 6.58 -7.54 11.97
C GLU A 81 5.84 -6.94 10.77
N ILE A 82 6.29 -5.79 10.30
CA ILE A 82 5.59 -5.00 9.27
C ILE A 82 6.44 -4.89 8.02
N ALA A 83 5.79 -5.11 6.87
CA ALA A 83 6.32 -4.77 5.57
C ALA A 83 5.33 -3.85 4.83
N VAL A 84 5.82 -2.81 4.18
CA VAL A 84 4.99 -1.84 3.47
C VAL A 84 5.46 -1.76 2.03
N ILE A 85 4.54 -1.90 1.08
CA ILE A 85 4.81 -1.60 -0.33
C ILE A 85 4.34 -0.18 -0.61
N GLY A 86 5.24 0.71 -1.02
CA GLY A 86 4.93 2.06 -1.50
C GLY A 86 4.81 2.10 -3.02
N ILE A 87 3.80 2.76 -3.55
CA ILE A 87 3.63 2.97 -4.99
C ILE A 87 3.48 4.45 -5.26
N TRP A 88 4.32 4.99 -6.14
CA TRP A 88 4.17 6.36 -6.61
C TRP A 88 3.24 6.45 -7.81
N TYR A 89 2.41 7.49 -7.82
CA TYR A 89 1.52 7.83 -8.92
C TYR A 89 1.94 9.16 -9.55
N LYS A 90 1.84 9.22 -10.88
CA LYS A 90 1.87 10.48 -11.63
C LYS A 90 0.50 10.72 -12.27
N ILE A 91 0.07 11.96 -12.35
CA ILE A 91 -1.12 12.34 -13.10
C ILE A 91 -0.98 11.84 -14.54
N GLY A 92 -1.99 11.09 -15.01
CA GLY A 92 -1.96 10.44 -16.31
C GLY A 92 -3.02 9.34 -16.41
N HIS A 93 -2.57 8.10 -16.59
CA HIS A 93 -3.46 6.95 -16.67
C HIS A 93 -4.21 6.72 -15.36
N SER A 94 -5.50 6.41 -15.47
CA SER A 94 -6.32 6.15 -14.29
C SER A 94 -6.01 4.77 -13.69
N ASP A 95 -5.90 4.73 -12.37
CA ASP A 95 -5.81 3.50 -11.59
C ASP A 95 -7.23 2.86 -11.49
N PRO A 96 -7.41 1.59 -11.90
CA PRO A 96 -8.71 0.93 -11.90
C PRO A 96 -9.36 0.85 -10.52
N LEU A 97 -8.57 0.64 -9.47
CA LEU A 97 -9.08 0.60 -8.10
C LEU A 97 -9.56 1.99 -7.67
N LEU A 98 -8.73 3.01 -7.87
CA LEU A 98 -9.09 4.38 -7.53
C LEU A 98 -10.30 4.88 -8.33
N SER A 99 -10.40 4.49 -9.60
CA SER A 99 -11.57 4.75 -10.45
C SER A 99 -12.84 4.15 -9.89
N LYS A 100 -12.80 2.88 -9.46
CA LYS A 100 -13.95 2.19 -8.83
C LYS A 100 -14.39 2.91 -7.55
N LEU A 101 -13.42 3.38 -6.76
CA LEU A 101 -13.66 3.99 -5.45
C LEU A 101 -13.95 5.49 -5.50
N LEU A 102 -13.78 6.15 -6.64
CA LEU A 102 -13.82 7.62 -6.72
C LEU A 102 -15.15 8.21 -6.24
N ASN A 103 -16.27 7.54 -6.53
CA ASN A 103 -17.58 8.00 -6.09
C ASN A 103 -17.78 7.82 -4.58
N ASP A 104 -17.29 6.70 -4.02
CA ASP A 104 -17.33 6.45 -2.58
C ASP A 104 -16.44 7.45 -1.84
N ILE A 105 -15.23 7.70 -2.35
CA ILE A 105 -14.29 8.70 -1.81
C ILE A 105 -14.88 10.12 -1.86
N LYS A 106 -15.61 10.49 -2.92
CA LYS A 106 -16.27 11.80 -3.01
C LYS A 106 -17.47 11.94 -2.07
N SER A 107 -18.14 10.83 -1.77
CA SER A 107 -19.37 10.81 -0.97
C SER A 107 -19.14 10.51 0.51
N ILE A 108 -17.93 10.07 0.89
CA ILE A 108 -17.56 9.70 2.26
C ILE A 108 -17.58 10.93 3.19
N LYS A 109 -18.76 11.21 3.73
CA LYS A 109 -18.97 12.13 4.86
C LYS A 109 -18.82 11.40 6.20
N ASP A 110 -19.25 10.14 6.25
CA ASP A 110 -19.12 9.24 7.40
C ASP A 110 -17.72 8.63 7.47
N LYS A 111 -17.28 8.20 8.66
CA LYS A 111 -15.91 7.68 8.83
C LYS A 111 -15.64 6.39 8.06
N LYS A 112 -16.67 5.59 7.71
CA LYS A 112 -16.52 4.24 7.12
C LYS A 112 -17.65 3.89 6.14
N ILE A 113 -17.31 3.24 5.02
CA ILE A 113 -18.21 2.70 4.01
C ILE A 113 -17.78 1.25 3.69
N ASP A 114 -18.72 0.31 3.71
CA ASP A 114 -18.47 -1.04 3.19
C ASP A 114 -18.51 -0.98 1.65
N VAL A 115 -17.39 -1.30 1.00
CA VAL A 115 -17.26 -1.26 -0.47
C VAL A 115 -17.27 -2.66 -1.08
N GLY A 116 -17.71 -3.66 -0.31
CA GLY A 116 -17.88 -5.03 -0.75
C GLY A 116 -16.56 -5.79 -0.85
N VAL A 117 -16.41 -6.57 -1.92
CA VAL A 117 -15.23 -7.43 -2.14
C VAL A 117 -14.31 -6.78 -3.17
N ILE A 118 -13.06 -6.52 -2.77
CA ILE A 118 -12.02 -5.98 -3.65
C ILE A 118 -10.85 -6.95 -3.69
N ASN A 119 -10.34 -7.19 -4.89
CA ASN A 119 -9.08 -7.88 -5.11
C ASN A 119 -7.93 -6.88 -5.02
N PRO A 120 -7.00 -7.00 -4.05
CA PRO A 120 -5.83 -6.14 -4.00
C PRO A 120 -4.97 -6.25 -5.26
N GLY A 121 -5.03 -7.38 -5.98
CA GLY A 121 -4.36 -7.53 -7.28
C GLY A 121 -4.84 -6.55 -8.36
N ASP A 122 -5.97 -5.86 -8.18
CA ASP A 122 -6.43 -4.80 -9.08
C ASP A 122 -5.60 -3.51 -8.95
N ILE A 123 -4.87 -3.35 -7.85
CA ILE A 123 -3.85 -2.29 -7.73
C ILE A 123 -2.75 -2.66 -8.73
N MET A 124 -2.45 -1.77 -9.67
CA MET A 124 -1.43 -2.02 -10.69
C MET A 124 -0.02 -2.05 -10.06
N PHE A 125 0.36 -3.19 -9.51
CA PHE A 125 1.66 -3.43 -8.87
C PHE A 125 2.69 -4.11 -9.79
N GLU A 126 2.48 -4.16 -11.10
CA GLU A 126 3.39 -4.90 -12.00
C GLU A 126 4.66 -4.10 -12.29
N THR A 127 5.59 -4.08 -11.32
CA THR A 127 6.93 -3.56 -11.53
C THR A 127 7.97 -4.68 -11.34
N LYS A 128 9.04 -4.61 -12.12
CA LYS A 128 10.22 -5.49 -11.98
C LYS A 128 11.34 -4.83 -11.18
N GLU A 129 11.19 -3.55 -10.88
CA GLU A 129 12.19 -2.70 -10.25
C GLU A 129 11.54 -2.07 -9.02
N TYR A 130 12.15 -2.28 -7.87
CA TYR A 130 11.71 -1.67 -6.62
C TYR A 130 12.90 -1.41 -5.71
N TYR A 131 12.76 -0.43 -4.85
CA TYR A 131 13.73 -0.06 -3.82
C TYR A 131 13.30 -0.67 -2.50
N ARG A 132 14.18 -1.42 -1.83
CA ARG A 132 13.93 -1.97 -0.50
C ARG A 132 14.81 -1.27 0.53
N TYR A 133 14.22 -0.85 1.64
CA TYR A 133 14.95 -0.32 2.78
C TYR A 133 14.22 -0.60 4.09
N VAL A 134 14.95 -0.66 5.18
CA VAL A 134 14.36 -0.72 6.53
C VAL A 134 14.15 0.72 7.01
N GLY A 135 12.93 1.04 7.43
CA GLY A 135 12.51 2.36 7.89
C GLY A 135 11.49 2.30 9.02
N SER A 136 10.72 3.37 9.18
CA SER A 136 9.64 3.47 10.16
C SER A 136 8.30 3.74 9.46
N LEU A 137 7.19 3.54 10.17
CA LEU A 137 5.88 3.99 9.69
C LEU A 137 5.91 5.52 9.48
N THR A 138 5.35 5.98 8.36
CA THR A 138 5.28 7.42 8.03
C THR A 138 4.15 8.14 8.76
N THR A 139 3.25 7.38 9.41
CA THR A 139 2.23 7.89 10.31
C THR A 139 2.52 7.47 11.76
N PRO A 140 2.24 8.33 12.77
CA PRO A 140 2.41 7.99 14.19
C PRO A 140 1.72 6.66 14.54
N PRO A 141 2.36 5.75 15.29
CA PRO A 141 3.45 6.00 16.25
C PRO A 141 4.88 5.85 15.71
N CYS A 142 5.10 5.91 14.39
CA CYS A 142 6.45 5.90 13.80
C CYS A 142 7.28 4.65 14.19
N THR A 143 6.65 3.48 14.28
CA THR A 143 7.31 2.22 14.68
C THR A 143 8.52 1.92 13.80
N GLU A 144 9.71 1.87 14.40
CA GLU A 144 10.97 1.53 13.73
C GLU A 144 11.03 0.04 13.36
N GLY A 145 11.75 -0.30 12.28
CA GLY A 145 11.97 -1.69 11.86
C GLY A 145 10.98 -2.21 10.80
N CYS A 146 10.28 -1.33 10.10
CA CYS A 146 9.40 -1.69 8.98
C CYS A 146 10.21 -1.82 7.68
N CYS A 147 10.09 -2.93 6.97
CA CYS A 147 10.65 -3.03 5.61
C CYS A 147 9.74 -2.27 4.64
N LEU A 148 10.26 -1.23 3.99
CA LEU A 148 9.57 -0.45 2.97
C LEU A 148 10.11 -0.83 1.59
N ASP A 149 9.20 -1.23 0.70
CA ASP A 149 9.47 -1.58 -0.70
C ASP A 149 8.75 -0.57 -1.62
N ASN A 150 9.48 0.37 -2.23
CA ASN A 150 8.91 1.31 -3.19
C ASN A 150 9.03 0.78 -4.62
N SER A 151 7.91 0.50 -5.27
CA SER A 151 7.80 -0.02 -6.64
C SER A 151 7.47 1.06 -7.66
#